data_AF-A0AAN8CI21-F1
#
_entry.id   AF-A0AAN8CI21-F1
#
_cell.length_a   1.000
_cell.length_b   1.000
_cell.length_c   1.000
_cell.angle_alpha   90.00
_cell.angle_beta   90.00
_cell.angle_gamma   90.00
#
_symmetry.space_group_name_H-M   'P 1'
#
loop_
_entity.id
_entity.type
_entity.pdbx_description
1 polymer ?
#
loop_
_entity_poly.entity_id
_entity_poly.type
_entity_poly.pdbx_seq_one_letter_code
_entity_poly.pdbx_strand_id
1 'polypeptide(L)'
;MSDFDVMLAKRKAMNSRKRRNRDGGTFISDADDVVSAMISKMNEAAEEDRNLNALKKPALKKLTLLPHVILHLRKQDLKETFIDSGVMSAIKEWISPLPDKSLPALRIRGELLRILQELPSVSQETLKHSGIGRSVMFLYKHPKESRANKDLALKLINEWSRPIFGLTSNYKAMTREERQQRDLDQQMPQKQRLSSGGQTPRRDLEKQLTGEEKALRPGDPGFCARARVPMPSNKDYVVRPKWNIEMESNRKGSKKGISRLEKHKRRIADQRKLTRLQGAVKISVEGNRMPL
;
A
#
# COMPACT_ATOMS: atom_id res chain seq x y z
N MET A 1 62.84 -0.30 -21.89
CA MET A 1 61.61 -1.12 -21.87
C MET A 1 61.09 -1.19 -23.29
N SER A 2 60.81 -2.39 -23.79
CA SER A 2 60.38 -2.60 -25.18
C SER A 2 58.91 -2.19 -25.34
N ASP A 3 58.56 -1.59 -26.48
CA ASP A 3 57.18 -1.19 -26.83
C ASP A 3 56.21 -2.39 -26.79
N PHE A 4 56.74 -3.59 -27.02
CA PHE A 4 56.02 -4.85 -26.87
C PHE A 4 55.60 -5.13 -25.41
N ASP A 5 56.46 -4.84 -24.44
CA ASP A 5 56.15 -5.02 -23.01
C ASP A 5 55.09 -4.03 -22.54
N VAL A 6 55.11 -2.81 -23.09
CA VAL A 6 54.10 -1.77 -22.83
C VAL A 6 52.74 -2.19 -23.37
N MET A 7 52.70 -2.74 -24.59
CA MET A 7 51.46 -3.26 -25.18
C MET A 7 50.92 -4.50 -24.44
N LEU A 8 51.81 -5.41 -24.02
CA LEU A 8 51.41 -6.60 -23.26
C LEU A 8 50.84 -6.21 -21.88
N ALA A 9 51.47 -5.25 -21.20
CA ALA A 9 50.99 -4.71 -19.92
C ALA A 9 49.62 -4.03 -20.08
N LYS A 10 49.43 -3.24 -21.15
CA LYS A 10 48.15 -2.58 -21.47
C LYS A 10 47.04 -3.61 -21.74
N ARG A 11 47.34 -4.69 -22.47
CA ARG A 11 46.40 -5.78 -22.75
C ARG A 11 46.08 -6.61 -21.50
N LYS A 12 47.06 -6.85 -20.62
CA LYS A 12 46.88 -7.55 -19.34
C LYS A 12 46.05 -6.73 -18.36
N ALA A 13 46.23 -5.40 -18.31
CA ALA A 13 45.42 -4.47 -17.53
C ALA A 13 43.95 -4.41 -18.03
N MET A 14 43.75 -4.39 -19.35
CA MET A 14 42.42 -4.40 -19.97
C MET A 14 41.67 -5.72 -19.70
N ASN A 15 42.35 -6.86 -19.81
CA ASN A 15 41.75 -8.18 -19.51
C ASN A 15 41.53 -8.40 -18.00
N SER A 16 42.35 -7.82 -17.13
CA SER A 16 42.16 -7.85 -15.68
C SER A 16 40.88 -7.11 -15.25
N ARG A 17 40.63 -5.92 -15.80
CA ARG A 17 39.35 -5.20 -15.63
C ARG A 17 38.14 -6.03 -16.08
N LYS A 18 38.26 -6.72 -17.22
CA LYS A 18 37.17 -7.56 -17.75
C LYS A 18 36.88 -8.80 -16.90
N ARG A 19 37.87 -9.33 -16.17
CA ARG A 19 37.68 -10.46 -15.24
C ARG A 19 37.10 -10.03 -13.89
N ARG A 20 37.49 -8.85 -13.37
CA ARG A 20 36.91 -8.30 -12.12
C ARG A 20 35.41 -8.01 -12.22
N ASN A 21 34.91 -7.67 -13.40
CA ASN A 21 33.47 -7.42 -13.62
C ASN A 21 32.62 -8.72 -13.67
N ARG A 22 33.22 -9.90 -13.45
CA ARG A 22 32.51 -11.19 -13.49
C ARG A 22 32.27 -11.81 -12.11
N ASP A 23 32.90 -11.28 -11.07
CA ASP A 23 32.67 -11.66 -9.67
C ASP A 23 31.58 -10.77 -9.04
N GLY A 24 30.32 -11.12 -9.27
CA GLY A 24 29.14 -10.98 -8.37
C GLY A 24 28.74 -9.66 -7.69
N GLY A 25 29.59 -8.63 -7.62
CA GLY A 25 29.37 -7.41 -6.83
C GLY A 25 29.39 -6.10 -7.62
N THR A 26 29.67 -6.13 -8.93
CA THR A 26 29.70 -4.94 -9.81
C THR A 26 28.35 -4.65 -10.48
N PHE A 27 27.50 -5.67 -10.64
CA PHE A 27 26.19 -5.51 -11.30
C PHE A 27 25.23 -4.58 -10.54
N ILE A 28 25.35 -4.52 -9.22
CA ILE A 28 24.53 -3.65 -8.36
C ILE A 28 25.01 -2.19 -8.46
N SER A 29 26.33 -1.97 -8.38
CA SER A 29 26.92 -0.61 -8.49
C SER A 29 26.60 0.06 -9.83
N ASP A 30 26.70 -0.67 -10.94
CA ASP A 30 26.42 -0.11 -12.26
C ASP A 30 24.95 0.34 -12.40
N ALA A 31 24.01 -0.39 -11.78
CA ALA A 31 22.60 -0.02 -11.77
C ALA A 31 22.33 1.20 -10.86
N ASP A 32 22.92 1.21 -9.66
CA ASP A 32 22.84 2.32 -8.72
C ASP A 32 23.42 3.61 -9.30
N ASP A 33 24.54 3.53 -10.03
CA ASP A 33 25.18 4.67 -10.71
C ASP A 33 24.27 5.23 -11.82
N VAL A 34 23.64 4.35 -12.61
CA VAL A 34 22.67 4.75 -13.64
C VAL A 34 21.45 5.45 -13.01
N VAL A 35 20.93 4.91 -11.90
CA VAL A 35 19.80 5.47 -11.16
C VAL A 35 20.16 6.83 -10.58
N SER A 36 21.30 6.94 -9.89
CA SER A 36 21.79 8.18 -9.29
C SER A 36 22.03 9.26 -10.34
N ALA A 37 22.67 8.91 -11.46
CA ALA A 37 22.87 9.83 -12.58
C ALA A 37 21.54 10.29 -13.20
N MET A 38 20.54 9.41 -13.27
CA MET A 38 19.20 9.78 -13.75
C MET A 38 18.51 10.77 -12.80
N ILE A 39 18.50 10.49 -11.50
CA ILE A 39 17.89 11.36 -10.49
C ILE A 39 18.58 12.73 -10.49
N SER A 40 19.90 12.77 -10.65
CA SER A 40 20.67 14.01 -10.74
C SER A 40 20.26 14.83 -11.97
N LYS A 41 20.16 14.21 -13.15
CA LYS A 41 19.66 14.84 -14.38
C LYS A 41 18.22 15.33 -14.23
N MET A 42 17.37 14.58 -13.52
CA MET A 42 16.00 15.02 -13.24
C MET A 42 15.99 16.31 -12.40
N ASN A 43 16.79 16.37 -11.34
CA ASN A 43 16.85 17.55 -10.47
C ASN A 43 17.42 18.76 -11.23
N GLU A 44 18.50 18.58 -11.98
CA GLU A 44 19.11 19.61 -12.81
C GLU A 44 18.11 20.17 -13.83
N ALA A 45 17.40 19.31 -14.57
CA ALA A 45 16.39 19.76 -15.53
C ALA A 45 15.22 20.52 -14.86
N ALA A 46 14.87 20.17 -13.63
CA ALA A 46 13.84 20.88 -12.87
C ALA A 46 14.30 22.27 -12.41
N GLU A 47 15.55 22.37 -11.94
CA GLU A 47 16.18 23.62 -11.53
C GLU A 47 16.42 24.57 -12.72
N GLU A 48 16.96 24.06 -13.82
CA GLU A 48 17.15 24.84 -15.05
C GLU A 48 15.82 25.41 -15.55
N ASP A 49 14.76 24.59 -15.62
CA ASP A 49 13.45 25.05 -16.04
C ASP A 49 12.85 26.08 -15.06
N ARG A 50 13.11 25.96 -13.76
CA ARG A 50 12.69 26.97 -12.77
C ARG A 50 13.40 28.30 -13.02
N ASN A 51 14.70 28.27 -13.29
CA ASN A 51 15.50 29.45 -13.60
C ASN A 51 15.04 30.10 -14.92
N LEU A 52 14.81 29.29 -15.96
CA LEU A 52 14.27 29.78 -17.24
C LEU A 52 12.89 30.42 -17.07
N ASN A 53 12.00 29.80 -16.28
CA ASN A 53 10.69 30.38 -16.02
C ASN A 53 10.77 31.70 -15.22
N ALA A 54 11.66 31.79 -14.23
CA ALA A 54 11.91 33.04 -13.50
C ALA A 54 12.41 34.15 -14.43
N LEU A 55 13.22 33.80 -15.44
CA LEU A 55 13.68 34.70 -16.50
C LEU A 55 12.65 34.92 -17.63
N LYS A 56 11.43 34.37 -17.51
CA LYS A 56 10.37 34.39 -18.53
C LYS A 56 10.81 33.82 -19.88
N LYS A 57 11.76 32.88 -19.88
CA LYS A 57 12.21 32.13 -21.06
C LYS A 57 11.49 30.78 -21.14
N PRO A 58 11.32 30.21 -22.35
CA PRO A 58 10.74 28.89 -22.51
C PRO A 58 11.54 27.81 -21.75
N ALA A 59 10.87 27.10 -20.86
CA ALA A 59 11.42 26.03 -20.03
C ALA A 59 11.05 24.66 -20.63
N LEU A 60 11.99 24.03 -21.34
CA LEU A 60 11.77 22.79 -22.10
C LEU A 60 12.56 21.59 -21.60
N LYS A 61 13.46 21.75 -20.61
CA LYS A 61 14.42 20.73 -20.19
C LYS A 61 13.74 19.51 -19.57
N LYS A 62 12.71 19.72 -18.74
CA LYS A 62 11.91 18.59 -18.23
C LYS A 62 11.17 17.87 -19.36
N LEU A 63 10.62 18.61 -20.33
CA LEU A 63 9.85 18.03 -21.44
C LEU A 63 10.72 17.19 -22.37
N THR A 64 11.97 17.61 -22.63
CA THR A 64 12.91 16.86 -23.47
C THR A 64 13.44 15.61 -22.76
N LEU A 65 13.67 15.69 -21.45
CA LEU A 65 14.20 14.57 -20.65
C LEU A 65 13.12 13.53 -20.29
N LEU A 66 11.85 13.93 -20.22
CA LEU A 66 10.72 13.08 -19.79
C LEU A 66 10.64 11.69 -20.46
N PRO A 67 10.77 11.54 -21.79
CA PRO A 67 10.67 10.21 -22.43
C PRO A 67 11.74 9.24 -21.95
N HIS A 68 12.95 9.75 -21.72
CA HIS A 68 14.08 8.95 -21.25
C HIS A 68 13.85 8.52 -19.79
N VAL A 69 13.37 9.43 -18.95
CA VAL A 69 13.01 9.14 -17.55
C VAL A 69 11.94 8.04 -17.48
N ILE A 70 10.85 8.16 -18.23
CA ILE A 70 9.76 7.18 -18.27
C ILE A 70 10.28 5.79 -18.68
N LEU A 71 11.16 5.73 -19.68
CA LEU A 71 11.74 4.47 -20.16
C LEU A 71 12.46 3.70 -19.03
N HIS A 72 13.23 4.40 -18.19
CA HIS A 72 13.94 3.76 -17.08
C HIS A 72 13.04 3.48 -15.89
N LEU A 73 12.11 4.38 -15.54
CA LEU A 73 11.19 4.18 -14.40
C LEU A 73 10.21 3.01 -14.62
N ARG A 74 9.98 2.60 -15.88
CA ARG A 74 9.16 1.42 -16.20
C ARG A 74 9.89 0.08 -16.02
N LYS A 75 11.22 0.07 -15.95
CA LYS A 75 12.02 -1.14 -15.77
C LYS A 75 11.79 -1.71 -14.37
N GLN A 76 11.19 -2.90 -14.28
CA GLN A 76 10.76 -3.49 -13.01
C GLN A 76 11.92 -3.74 -12.05
N ASP A 77 13.05 -4.19 -12.59
CA ASP A 77 14.31 -4.45 -11.90
C ASP A 77 14.95 -3.21 -11.29
N LEU A 78 14.61 -2.00 -11.76
CA LEU A 78 15.16 -0.75 -11.23
C LEU A 78 14.21 -0.04 -10.24
N LYS A 79 12.95 -0.46 -10.13
CA LYS A 79 11.94 0.29 -9.36
C LYS A 79 12.28 0.42 -7.88
N GLU A 80 12.72 -0.67 -7.25
CA GLU A 80 13.12 -0.65 -5.83
C GLU A 80 14.33 0.27 -5.65
N THR A 81 15.38 0.09 -6.47
CA THR A 81 16.57 0.95 -6.47
C THR A 81 16.25 2.44 -6.64
N PHE A 82 15.32 2.78 -7.55
CA PHE A 82 14.87 4.16 -7.74
C PHE A 82 14.19 4.73 -6.47
N ILE A 83 13.35 3.93 -5.80
CA ILE A 83 12.68 4.34 -4.57
C ILE A 83 13.71 4.59 -3.47
N ASP A 84 14.63 3.64 -3.28
CA ASP A 84 15.67 3.70 -2.24
C ASP A 84 16.63 4.87 -2.49
N SER A 85 16.92 5.17 -3.75
CA SER A 85 17.75 6.31 -4.17
C SER A 85 17.01 7.67 -4.12
N GLY A 86 15.75 7.71 -3.71
CA GLY A 86 15.02 8.96 -3.50
C GLY A 86 14.37 9.57 -4.75
N VAL A 87 14.06 8.77 -5.78
CA VAL A 87 13.36 9.24 -6.99
C VAL A 87 12.06 9.98 -6.69
N MET A 88 11.40 9.64 -5.58
CA MET A 88 10.15 10.23 -5.12
C MET A 88 10.27 11.74 -4.93
N SER A 89 11.43 12.21 -4.45
CA SER A 89 11.73 13.63 -4.26
C SER A 89 11.90 14.35 -5.61
N ALA A 90 12.58 13.71 -6.56
CA ALA A 90 12.75 14.24 -7.91
C ALA A 90 11.41 14.33 -8.67
N ILE A 91 10.56 13.29 -8.57
CA ILE A 91 9.21 13.31 -9.14
C ILE A 91 8.37 14.41 -8.50
N LYS A 92 8.43 14.55 -7.15
CA LYS A 92 7.79 15.66 -6.43
C LYS A 92 8.20 17.00 -7.02
N GLU A 93 9.48 17.20 -7.32
CA GLU A 93 9.98 18.46 -7.88
C GLU A 93 9.42 18.75 -9.28
N TRP A 94 9.26 17.73 -10.11
CA TRP A 94 8.72 17.87 -11.47
C TRP A 94 7.23 18.17 -11.51
N ILE A 95 6.46 17.66 -10.55
CA ILE A 95 5.00 17.82 -10.50
C ILE A 95 4.54 18.96 -9.58
N SER A 96 5.43 19.51 -8.76
CA SER A 96 5.11 20.62 -7.86
C SER A 96 4.73 21.87 -8.65
N PRO A 97 3.80 22.68 -8.14
CA PRO A 97 3.46 23.95 -8.77
C PRO A 97 4.69 24.85 -8.86
N LEU A 98 4.71 25.68 -9.91
CA LEU A 98 5.74 26.69 -10.10
C LEU A 98 5.53 27.85 -9.10
N PRO A 99 6.51 28.76 -8.91
CA PRO A 99 6.41 29.86 -7.93
C PRO A 99 5.19 30.77 -8.14
N ASP A 100 4.71 30.88 -9.37
CA ASP A 100 3.50 31.61 -9.77
C ASP A 100 2.19 30.81 -9.56
N LYS A 101 2.27 29.65 -8.90
CA LYS A 101 1.20 28.67 -8.68
C LYS A 101 0.66 28.04 -9.97
N SER A 102 1.33 28.23 -11.10
CA SER A 102 0.97 27.55 -12.34
C SER A 102 1.33 26.06 -12.26
N LEU A 103 0.64 25.27 -13.08
CA LEU A 103 0.87 23.84 -13.17
C LEU A 103 1.99 23.54 -14.17
N PRO A 104 2.88 22.57 -13.88
CA PRO A 104 3.78 22.03 -14.88
C PRO A 104 3.03 21.51 -16.11
N ALA A 105 3.75 21.31 -17.22
CA ALA A 105 3.17 20.84 -18.47
C ALA A 105 2.30 19.58 -18.26
N LEU A 106 1.13 19.54 -18.91
CA LEU A 106 0.14 18.46 -18.72
C LEU A 106 0.73 17.08 -18.97
N ARG A 107 1.59 16.96 -19.99
CA ARG A 107 2.29 15.71 -20.34
C ARG A 107 3.18 15.21 -19.19
N ILE A 108 3.91 16.10 -18.52
CA ILE A 108 4.76 15.74 -17.36
C ILE A 108 3.87 15.18 -16.24
N ARG A 109 2.81 15.93 -15.87
CA ARG A 109 1.90 15.52 -14.79
C ARG A 109 1.22 14.19 -15.07
N GLY A 110 0.70 14.01 -16.28
CA GLY A 110 0.01 12.79 -16.68
C GLY A 110 0.90 11.55 -16.67
N GLU A 111 2.10 11.64 -17.25
CA GLU A 111 3.03 10.50 -17.27
C GLU A 111 3.58 10.16 -15.89
N LEU A 112 3.98 11.17 -15.10
CA LEU A 112 4.53 10.91 -13.76
C LEU A 112 3.49 10.37 -12.78
N LEU A 113 2.22 10.81 -12.86
CA LEU A 113 1.14 10.22 -12.06
C LEU A 113 0.90 8.75 -12.41
N ARG A 114 1.02 8.37 -13.69
CA ARG A 114 0.92 6.96 -14.12
C ARG A 114 2.09 6.14 -13.60
N ILE A 115 3.31 6.65 -13.72
CA ILE A 115 4.51 5.99 -13.18
C ILE A 115 4.38 5.77 -11.67
N LEU A 116 3.94 6.78 -10.92
CA LEU A 116 3.72 6.64 -9.48
C LEU A 116 2.72 5.54 -9.12
N GLN A 117 1.75 5.27 -9.99
CA GLN A 117 0.78 4.19 -9.81
C GLN A 117 1.38 2.80 -10.14
N GLU A 118 2.39 2.75 -11.00
CA GLU A 118 3.07 1.52 -11.41
C GLU A 118 4.20 1.12 -10.44
N LEU A 119 4.64 2.01 -9.55
CA LEU A 119 5.65 1.71 -8.54
C LEU A 119 5.12 0.69 -7.51
N PRO A 120 6.01 -0.15 -6.93
CA PRO A 120 5.63 -1.00 -5.81
C PRO A 120 5.18 -0.15 -4.62
N SER A 121 4.54 -0.80 -3.64
CA SER A 121 4.02 -0.12 -2.45
C SER A 121 5.12 0.67 -1.74
N VAL A 122 4.95 1.98 -1.64
CA VAL A 122 5.92 2.90 -1.02
C VAL A 122 5.68 2.97 0.48
N SER A 123 6.77 2.91 1.28
CA SER A 123 6.69 3.02 2.73
C SER A 123 6.19 4.42 3.18
N GLN A 124 5.60 4.50 4.38
CA GLN A 124 5.17 5.79 4.95
C GLN A 124 6.36 6.73 5.20
N GLU A 125 7.52 6.19 5.54
CA GLU A 125 8.75 6.96 5.77
C GLU A 125 9.24 7.62 4.48
N THR A 126 9.32 6.86 3.38
CA THR A 126 9.70 7.37 2.07
C THR A 126 8.73 8.45 1.56
N LEU A 127 7.42 8.25 1.78
CA LEU A 127 6.40 9.26 1.46
C LEU A 127 6.56 10.53 2.27
N LYS A 128 6.85 10.41 3.58
CA LYS A 128 7.08 11.54 4.47
C LYS A 128 8.35 12.31 4.11
N HIS A 129 9.44 11.59 3.82
CA HIS A 129 10.74 12.16 3.48
C HIS A 129 10.70 12.91 2.14
N SER A 130 10.12 12.31 1.10
CA SER A 130 9.98 12.95 -0.22
C SER A 130 8.97 14.10 -0.25
N GLY A 131 7.97 14.07 0.64
CA GLY A 131 6.90 15.08 0.69
C GLY A 131 5.97 15.07 -0.53
N ILE A 132 6.05 14.07 -1.39
CA ILE A 132 5.32 13.98 -2.67
C ILE A 132 3.80 14.05 -2.51
N GLY A 133 3.28 13.51 -1.40
CA GLY A 133 1.84 13.47 -1.12
C GLY A 133 1.19 14.87 -1.13
N ARG A 134 1.93 15.91 -0.72
CA ARG A 134 1.44 17.30 -0.76
C ARG A 134 1.30 17.81 -2.19
N SER A 135 2.26 17.50 -3.06
CA SER A 135 2.21 17.91 -4.47
C SER A 135 1.12 17.17 -5.23
N VAL A 136 0.92 15.87 -4.97
CA VAL A 136 -0.20 15.10 -5.56
C VAL A 136 -1.55 15.62 -5.06
N MET A 137 -1.68 15.96 -3.77
CA MET A 137 -2.88 16.60 -3.22
C MET A 137 -3.16 17.96 -3.87
N PHE A 138 -2.11 18.76 -4.12
CA PHE A 138 -2.25 20.03 -4.82
C PHE A 138 -2.81 19.83 -6.23
N LEU A 139 -2.25 18.90 -7.02
CA LEU A 139 -2.75 18.57 -8.36
C LEU A 139 -4.22 18.15 -8.33
N TYR A 140 -4.60 17.28 -7.40
CA TYR A 140 -5.99 16.84 -7.22
C TYR A 140 -6.96 18.01 -6.98
N LYS A 141 -6.57 18.96 -6.11
CA LYS A 141 -7.39 20.13 -5.75
C LYS A 141 -7.38 21.24 -6.80
N HIS A 142 -6.39 21.26 -7.71
CA HIS A 142 -6.24 22.38 -8.63
C HIS A 142 -7.40 22.46 -9.64
N PRO A 143 -8.01 23.64 -9.87
CA PRO A 143 -9.17 23.77 -10.75
C PRO A 143 -8.84 23.47 -12.22
N LYS A 144 -7.64 23.82 -12.67
CA LYS A 144 -7.18 23.60 -14.06
C LYS A 144 -6.53 22.23 -14.33
N GLU A 145 -6.62 21.29 -13.37
CA GLU A 145 -6.14 19.93 -13.59
C GLU A 145 -7.18 19.10 -14.37
N SER A 146 -6.70 18.22 -15.26
CA SER A 146 -7.53 17.31 -16.05
C SER A 146 -8.23 16.28 -15.16
N ARG A 147 -9.46 15.90 -15.54
CA ARG A 147 -10.23 14.90 -14.79
C ARG A 147 -9.48 13.58 -14.63
N ALA A 148 -8.86 13.10 -15.71
CA ALA A 148 -8.10 11.85 -15.70
C ALA A 148 -6.94 11.90 -14.69
N ASN A 149 -6.23 13.04 -14.62
CA ASN A 149 -5.14 13.23 -13.65
C ASN A 149 -5.67 13.34 -12.21
N LYS A 150 -6.84 13.98 -12.00
CA LYS A 150 -7.49 14.02 -10.68
C LYS A 150 -7.86 12.62 -10.20
N ASP A 151 -8.37 11.78 -11.08
CA ASP A 151 -8.72 10.40 -10.75
C ASP A 151 -7.47 9.57 -10.39
N LEU A 152 -6.36 9.75 -11.12
CA LEU A 152 -5.06 9.14 -10.77
C LEU A 152 -4.53 9.63 -9.43
N ALA A 153 -4.51 10.95 -9.22
CA ALA A 153 -4.06 11.54 -7.97
C ALA A 153 -4.89 11.07 -6.77
N LEU A 154 -6.22 10.98 -6.92
CA LEU A 154 -7.10 10.49 -5.86
C LEU A 154 -6.83 9.01 -5.50
N LYS A 155 -6.55 8.16 -6.50
CA LYS A 155 -6.15 6.77 -6.26
C LYS A 155 -4.87 6.69 -5.44
N LEU A 156 -3.83 7.43 -5.85
CA LEU A 156 -2.55 7.50 -5.12
C LEU A 156 -2.74 8.01 -3.69
N ILE A 157 -3.50 9.10 -3.50
CA ILE A 157 -3.80 9.66 -2.18
C ILE A 157 -4.47 8.61 -1.29
N ASN A 158 -5.48 7.91 -1.81
CA ASN A 158 -6.18 6.87 -1.06
C ASN A 158 -5.26 5.69 -0.73
N GLU A 159 -4.43 5.25 -1.66
CA GLU A 159 -3.49 4.16 -1.46
C GLU A 159 -2.46 4.49 -0.37
N TRP A 160 -1.86 5.68 -0.45
CA TRP A 160 -0.84 6.12 0.49
C TRP A 160 -1.38 6.48 1.87
N SER A 161 -2.60 7.02 1.96
CA SER A 161 -3.19 7.43 3.23
C SER A 161 -3.88 6.31 4.00
N ARG A 162 -4.36 5.26 3.33
CA ARG A 162 -5.07 4.14 3.96
C ARG A 162 -4.28 3.48 5.10
N PRO A 163 -3.00 3.10 4.92
CA PRO A 163 -2.21 2.54 6.00
C PRO A 163 -2.01 3.49 7.18
N ILE A 164 -1.99 4.81 6.93
CA ILE A 164 -1.84 5.83 7.98
C ILE A 164 -3.06 5.85 8.89
N PHE A 165 -4.25 5.68 8.32
CA PHE A 165 -5.52 5.69 9.05
C PHE A 165 -6.01 4.29 9.46
N GLY A 166 -5.18 3.24 9.29
CA GLY A 166 -5.60 1.86 9.56
C GLY A 166 -6.77 1.38 8.68
N LEU A 167 -6.99 2.01 7.52
CA LEU A 167 -8.09 1.68 6.63
C LEU A 167 -7.73 0.47 5.76
N THR A 168 -8.55 -0.57 5.82
CA THR A 168 -8.36 -1.77 5.00
C THR A 168 -8.51 -1.45 3.51
N SER A 169 -7.56 -1.87 2.68
CA SER A 169 -7.63 -1.78 1.21
C SER A 169 -8.12 -3.07 0.55
N ASN A 170 -7.98 -4.22 1.23
CA ASN A 170 -8.33 -5.53 0.67
C ASN A 170 -9.66 -6.07 1.18
N TYR A 171 -10.77 -5.56 0.63
CA TYR A 171 -12.12 -6.05 0.95
C TYR A 171 -12.41 -7.44 0.35
N LYS A 172 -11.65 -7.87 -0.67
CA LYS A 172 -11.86 -9.15 -1.37
C LYS A 172 -11.24 -10.34 -0.64
N ALA A 173 -10.10 -10.14 0.04
CA ALA A 173 -9.48 -11.18 0.87
C ALA A 173 -10.05 -11.26 2.28
N MET A 174 -10.92 -10.31 2.66
CA MET A 174 -11.56 -10.32 3.96
C MET A 174 -12.41 -11.59 4.12
N THR A 175 -12.16 -12.35 5.18
CA THR A 175 -12.89 -13.59 5.46
C THR A 175 -14.37 -13.30 5.72
N ARG A 176 -15.21 -14.34 5.70
CA ARG A 176 -16.64 -14.19 6.01
C ARG A 176 -16.80 -13.63 7.42
N GLU A 177 -15.97 -14.08 8.34
CA GLU A 177 -15.94 -13.72 9.75
C GLU A 177 -15.50 -12.26 9.93
N GLU A 178 -14.44 -11.80 9.27
CA GLU A 178 -14.00 -10.39 9.33
C GLU A 178 -15.04 -9.43 8.72
N ARG A 179 -15.78 -9.85 7.70
CA ARG A 179 -16.91 -9.06 7.16
C ARG A 179 -18.05 -8.95 8.16
N GLN A 180 -18.42 -10.06 8.80
CA GLN A 180 -19.46 -10.07 9.83
C GLN A 180 -19.08 -9.21 11.03
N GLN A 181 -17.83 -9.27 11.48
CA GLN A 181 -17.30 -8.43 12.56
C GLN A 181 -17.43 -6.94 12.19
N ARG A 182 -17.10 -6.54 10.96
CA ARG A 182 -17.25 -5.15 10.52
C ARG A 182 -18.69 -4.69 10.38
N ASP A 183 -19.60 -5.55 9.92
CA ASP A 183 -21.04 -5.23 9.87
C ASP A 183 -21.59 -5.06 11.31
N LEU A 184 -21.07 -5.82 12.26
CA LEU A 184 -21.39 -5.69 13.69
C LEU A 184 -20.79 -4.41 14.29
N ASP A 185 -19.52 -4.10 14.01
CA ASP A 185 -18.84 -2.89 14.47
C ASP A 185 -19.46 -1.61 13.88
N GLN A 186 -20.01 -1.67 12.67
CA GLN A 186 -20.75 -0.56 12.06
C GLN A 186 -22.16 -0.37 12.67
N GLN A 187 -22.78 -1.44 13.18
CA GLN A 187 -24.02 -1.35 13.95
C GLN A 187 -23.81 -0.78 15.35
N MET A 188 -22.59 -0.90 15.90
CA MET A 188 -22.26 -0.27 17.17
C MET A 188 -22.39 1.24 16.97
N PRO A 189 -23.32 1.92 17.67
CA PRO A 189 -23.43 3.35 17.53
C PRO A 189 -22.08 3.95 17.92
N GLN A 190 -21.39 4.55 16.95
CA GLN A 190 -20.32 5.49 17.28
C GLN A 190 -20.95 6.43 18.30
N LYS A 191 -20.37 6.50 19.50
CA LYS A 191 -20.78 7.44 20.55
C LYS A 191 -20.78 8.82 19.91
N GLN A 192 -21.93 9.24 19.39
CA GLN A 192 -22.13 10.61 18.96
C GLN A 192 -21.80 11.43 20.19
N ARG A 193 -20.78 12.27 20.06
CA ARG A 193 -20.44 13.29 21.06
C ARG A 193 -21.77 13.93 21.44
N LEU A 194 -22.14 13.86 22.71
CA LEU A 194 -23.36 14.47 23.22
C LEU A 194 -23.31 15.97 22.91
N SER A 195 -23.83 16.37 21.76
CA SER A 195 -24.22 17.75 21.53
C SER A 195 -25.58 17.90 22.20
N SER A 196 -25.56 18.57 23.34
CA SER A 196 -26.70 19.06 24.10
C SER A 196 -27.73 19.76 23.19
N GLY A 197 -28.69 19.01 22.65
CA GLY A 197 -29.74 19.58 21.80
C GLY A 197 -30.87 18.60 21.53
N GLY A 198 -31.89 18.64 22.37
CA GLY A 198 -33.20 18.01 22.12
C GLY A 198 -33.38 16.64 22.80
N GLN A 199 -33.86 16.64 24.04
CA GLN A 199 -34.49 15.47 24.63
C GLN A 199 -35.85 15.23 23.96
N THR A 200 -35.87 14.59 22.80
CA THR A 200 -37.07 13.86 22.38
C THR A 200 -36.99 12.45 22.98
N PRO A 201 -38.04 11.94 23.66
CA PRO A 201 -38.03 10.58 24.18
C PRO A 201 -37.82 9.63 23.01
N ARG A 202 -36.67 8.96 23.04
CA ARG A 202 -36.23 8.02 22.03
C ARG A 202 -37.13 6.79 22.17
N ARG A 203 -38.24 6.74 21.43
CA ARG A 203 -39.08 5.55 21.40
C ARG A 203 -38.31 4.41 20.78
N ASP A 204 -38.34 3.29 21.48
CA ASP A 204 -37.65 2.09 21.07
C ASP A 204 -38.49 1.44 19.96
N LEU A 205 -38.05 1.59 18.72
CA LEU A 205 -38.77 1.09 17.54
C LEU A 205 -39.05 -0.41 17.64
N GLU A 206 -38.23 -1.15 18.39
CA GLU A 206 -38.42 -2.58 18.65
C GLU A 206 -39.65 -2.84 19.53
N LYS A 207 -39.89 -2.01 20.55
CA LYS A 207 -41.08 -2.10 21.43
C LYS A 207 -42.37 -1.67 20.75
N GLN A 208 -42.28 -0.80 19.75
CA GLN A 208 -43.43 -0.46 18.89
C GLN A 208 -43.79 -1.61 17.94
N LEU A 209 -42.79 -2.29 17.38
CA LEU A 209 -42.99 -3.42 16.47
C LEU A 209 -43.51 -4.67 17.20
N THR A 210 -43.11 -4.89 18.44
CA THR A 210 -43.62 -5.98 19.29
C THR A 210 -45.00 -5.69 19.89
N GLY A 211 -45.54 -4.48 19.70
CA GLY A 211 -46.84 -4.07 20.22
C GLY A 211 -46.88 -3.80 21.73
N GLU A 212 -45.72 -3.79 22.40
CA GLU A 212 -45.62 -3.51 23.83
C GLU A 212 -45.85 -2.01 24.14
N GLU A 213 -45.54 -1.12 23.21
CA GLU A 213 -45.76 0.33 23.35
C GLU A 213 -47.02 0.77 22.57
N LYS A 214 -48.12 1.07 23.29
CA LYS A 214 -49.34 1.64 22.69
C LYS A 214 -49.06 3.03 22.12
N ALA A 215 -49.58 3.30 20.92
CA ALA A 215 -49.54 4.63 20.33
C ALA A 215 -50.22 5.66 21.27
N LEU A 216 -49.55 6.78 21.54
CA LEU A 216 -50.11 7.84 22.37
C LEU A 216 -51.38 8.41 21.74
N ARG A 217 -52.36 8.66 22.59
CA ARG A 217 -53.64 9.26 22.23
C ARG A 217 -53.62 10.76 22.54
N PRO A 218 -54.52 11.55 21.92
CA PRO A 218 -54.74 12.93 22.31
C PRO A 218 -54.98 13.06 23.82
N GLY A 219 -54.11 13.78 24.52
CA GLY A 219 -54.15 13.95 25.99
C GLY A 219 -52.99 13.31 26.74
N ASP A 220 -52.28 12.35 26.14
CA ASP A 220 -51.13 11.72 26.80
C ASP A 220 -49.89 12.64 26.81
N PRO A 221 -49.07 12.64 27.88
CA PRO A 221 -47.82 13.38 27.92
C PRO A 221 -46.91 13.03 26.73
N GLY A 222 -46.57 14.02 25.91
CA GLY A 222 -45.75 13.84 24.71
C GLY A 222 -46.52 13.50 23.42
N PHE A 223 -47.86 13.48 23.46
CA PHE A 223 -48.69 13.42 22.25
C PHE A 223 -48.50 14.70 21.41
N CYS A 224 -48.25 14.53 20.12
CA CYS A 224 -48.12 15.64 19.18
C CYS A 224 -49.06 15.37 18.01
N ALA A 225 -50.06 16.24 17.82
CA ALA A 225 -51.04 16.12 16.74
C ALA A 225 -50.46 16.37 15.33
N ARG A 226 -49.22 16.87 15.26
CA ARG A 226 -48.53 17.13 14.00
C ARG A 226 -47.75 15.89 13.54
N ALA A 227 -47.81 15.61 12.24
CA ALA A 227 -46.97 14.60 11.62
C ALA A 227 -45.50 14.90 11.91
N ARG A 228 -44.78 13.92 12.49
CA ARG A 228 -43.33 13.98 12.65
C ARG A 228 -42.68 13.26 11.47
N VAL A 229 -41.64 13.86 10.91
CA VAL A 229 -40.79 13.19 9.92
C VAL A 229 -40.06 12.06 10.65
N PRO A 230 -40.22 10.79 10.23
CA PRO A 230 -39.44 9.69 10.79
C PRO A 230 -37.95 9.99 10.62
N MET A 231 -37.17 9.87 11.69
CA MET A 231 -35.71 9.95 11.56
C MET A 231 -35.23 8.80 10.69
N PRO A 232 -34.34 9.06 9.70
CA PRO A 232 -33.72 7.99 8.92
C PRO A 232 -33.12 6.94 9.86
N SER A 233 -33.59 5.70 9.73
CA SER A 233 -33.08 4.57 10.51
C SER A 233 -31.75 4.13 9.92
N ASN A 234 -30.69 4.09 10.72
CA ASN A 234 -29.39 3.50 10.34
C ASN A 234 -29.37 1.96 10.57
N LYS A 235 -30.54 1.31 10.61
CA LYS A 235 -30.61 -0.15 10.75
C LYS A 235 -30.31 -0.79 9.40
N ASP A 236 -29.03 -1.04 9.14
CA ASP A 236 -28.59 -1.81 7.99
C ASP A 236 -28.83 -3.31 8.22
N TYR A 237 -29.27 -4.04 7.18
CA TYR A 237 -29.47 -5.49 7.27
C TYR A 237 -28.12 -6.21 7.44
N VAL A 238 -27.83 -6.68 8.65
CA VAL A 238 -26.61 -7.45 8.94
C VAL A 238 -26.82 -8.96 8.86
N VAL A 239 -28.08 -9.40 8.90
CA VAL A 239 -28.44 -10.80 8.71
C VAL A 239 -28.32 -11.16 7.24
N ARG A 240 -27.17 -11.73 6.87
CA ARG A 240 -26.93 -12.26 5.52
C ARG A 240 -27.80 -13.51 5.32
N PRO A 241 -28.59 -13.59 4.22
CA PRO A 241 -29.43 -14.74 3.97
C PRO A 241 -28.57 -16.01 3.94
N LYS A 242 -29.03 -17.04 4.66
CA LYS A 242 -28.42 -18.36 4.57
C LYS A 242 -28.81 -18.94 3.21
N TRP A 243 -27.84 -19.54 2.54
CA TRP A 243 -28.11 -20.24 1.29
C TRP A 243 -29.02 -21.44 1.60
N ASN A 244 -30.25 -21.45 1.06
CA ASN A 244 -31.24 -22.52 1.27
C ASN A 244 -31.00 -23.76 0.39
N ILE A 245 -29.82 -23.92 -0.22
CA ILE A 245 -29.47 -25.14 -0.92
C ILE A 245 -28.64 -25.95 0.06
N GLU A 246 -29.30 -26.88 0.73
CA GLU A 246 -28.63 -28.05 1.27
C GLU A 246 -28.11 -28.84 0.08
N MET A 247 -26.95 -28.44 -0.46
CA MET A 247 -26.14 -29.40 -1.18
C MET A 247 -25.74 -30.40 -0.10
N GLU A 248 -26.41 -31.55 -0.08
CA GLU A 248 -25.84 -32.78 0.45
C GLU A 248 -24.46 -32.93 -0.18
N SER A 249 -23.47 -32.35 0.49
CA SER A 249 -22.08 -32.60 0.20
C SER A 249 -21.78 -33.97 0.78
N ASN A 250 -22.29 -35.00 0.09
CA ASN A 250 -21.65 -36.31 0.04
C ASN A 250 -20.29 -36.24 -0.69
N ARG A 251 -19.76 -35.03 -0.92
CA ARG A 251 -18.33 -34.80 -0.93
C ARG A 251 -17.81 -35.03 0.49
N LYS A 252 -17.53 -36.31 0.81
CA LYS A 252 -16.43 -36.69 1.72
C LYS A 252 -15.38 -35.60 1.59
N GLY A 253 -15.17 -34.82 2.66
CA GLY A 253 -14.35 -33.63 2.61
C GLY A 253 -13.10 -33.93 1.81
N SER A 254 -12.94 -33.25 0.66
CA SER A 254 -11.68 -33.28 -0.05
C SER A 254 -10.70 -32.72 0.96
N LYS A 255 -9.96 -33.61 1.65
CA LYS A 255 -8.89 -33.25 2.55
C LYS A 255 -8.11 -32.19 1.80
N LYS A 256 -8.17 -30.93 2.25
CA LYS A 256 -7.37 -29.85 1.65
C LYS A 256 -5.98 -30.44 1.55
N GLY A 257 -5.50 -30.65 0.32
CA GLY A 257 -4.18 -31.20 0.10
C GLY A 257 -3.22 -30.39 0.94
N ILE A 258 -2.49 -31.06 1.82
CA ILE A 258 -1.62 -30.44 2.80
C ILE A 258 -0.76 -29.40 2.06
N SER A 259 -0.93 -28.13 2.41
CA SER A 259 -0.24 -27.01 1.76
C SER A 259 1.27 -27.27 1.71
N ARG A 260 1.97 -26.80 0.69
CA ARG A 260 3.43 -27.00 0.55
C ARG A 260 4.19 -26.56 1.80
N LEU A 261 3.71 -25.51 2.48
CA LEU A 261 4.23 -25.05 3.77
C LEU A 261 4.03 -26.06 4.90
N GLU A 262 2.83 -26.62 5.01
CA GLU A 262 2.48 -27.64 6.01
C GLU A 262 3.31 -28.92 5.82
N LYS A 263 3.50 -29.38 4.57
CA LYS A 263 4.40 -30.51 4.26
C LYS A 263 5.82 -30.23 4.75
N HIS A 264 6.30 -29.00 4.57
CA HIS A 264 7.67 -28.65 4.97
C HIS A 264 7.84 -28.56 6.49
N LYS A 265 6.86 -27.98 7.21
CA LYS A 265 6.83 -27.95 8.67
C LYS A 265 6.81 -29.35 9.27
N ARG A 266 5.99 -30.25 8.70
CA ARG A 266 5.88 -31.63 9.16
C ARG A 266 7.18 -32.41 8.96
N ARG A 267 7.84 -32.24 7.80
CA ARG A 267 9.17 -32.83 7.55
C ARG A 267 10.22 -32.37 8.56
N ILE A 268 10.25 -31.08 8.91
CA ILE A 268 11.18 -30.54 9.92
C ILE A 268 10.86 -31.12 11.30
N ALA A 269 9.58 -31.23 11.67
CA ALA A 269 9.17 -31.82 12.94
C ALA A 269 9.54 -33.31 13.03
N ASP A 270 9.37 -34.08 11.96
CA ASP A 270 9.73 -35.50 11.92
C ASP A 270 11.25 -35.70 11.96
N GLN A 271 12.04 -34.86 11.25
CA GLN A 271 13.50 -34.84 11.42
C GLN A 271 13.89 -34.56 12.87
N ARG A 272 13.28 -33.56 13.52
CA ARG A 272 13.56 -33.24 14.92
C ARG A 272 13.24 -34.39 15.87
N LYS A 273 12.20 -35.19 15.57
CA LYS A 273 11.87 -36.40 16.36
C LYS A 273 12.89 -37.51 16.15
N LEU A 274 13.36 -37.72 14.93
CA LEU A 274 14.38 -38.72 14.59
C LEU A 274 15.77 -38.35 15.14
N THR A 275 16.12 -37.06 15.14
CA THR A 275 17.37 -36.56 15.73
C THR A 275 17.29 -36.40 17.24
N ARG A 276 16.12 -36.61 17.86
CA ARG A 276 16.01 -36.64 19.31
C ARG A 276 16.57 -37.98 19.78
N LEU A 277 17.90 -38.00 19.96
CA LEU A 277 18.60 -39.05 20.70
C LEU A 277 17.80 -39.32 21.98
N GLN A 278 17.46 -40.59 22.20
CA GLN A 278 16.88 -41.04 23.46
C GLN A 278 17.74 -40.44 24.58
N GLY A 279 17.12 -39.57 25.38
CA GLY A 279 17.82 -38.89 26.46
C GLY A 279 18.53 -39.92 27.33
N ALA A 280 19.78 -39.63 27.67
CA ALA A 280 20.65 -40.49 28.46
C ALA A 280 19.87 -41.16 29.59
N VAL A 281 19.88 -42.50 29.60
CA VAL A 281 19.34 -43.30 30.70
C VAL A 281 20.00 -42.80 31.97
N LYS A 282 19.20 -42.35 32.95
CA LYS A 282 19.72 -41.97 34.27
C LYS A 282 20.26 -43.24 34.92
N ILE A 283 21.59 -43.39 34.92
CA ILE A 283 22.28 -44.45 35.64
C ILE A 283 21.92 -44.30 37.12
N SER A 284 21.22 -45.30 37.67
CA SER A 284 20.93 -45.38 39.10
C SER A 284 22.16 -45.95 39.81
N VAL A 285 22.62 -45.26 40.84
CA VAL A 285 23.80 -45.63 41.66
C VAL A 285 23.52 -46.90 42.50
N GLU A 286 22.27 -47.34 42.60
CA GLU A 286 21.85 -48.53 43.36
C GLU A 286 21.67 -49.80 42.49
N GLY A 287 22.14 -49.80 41.23
CA GLY A 287 22.33 -51.03 40.45
C GLY A 287 21.07 -51.76 39.93
N ASN A 288 19.86 -51.23 40.14
CA ASN A 288 18.62 -51.99 39.87
C ASN A 288 17.98 -51.81 38.48
N ARG A 289 18.64 -51.15 37.52
CA ARG A 289 18.11 -51.03 36.14
C ARG A 289 19.21 -51.02 35.07
N MET A 290 19.85 -52.16 34.86
CA MET A 290 20.53 -52.45 33.60
C MET A 290 19.66 -53.42 32.79
N PRO A 291 19.34 -53.13 31.52
CA PRO A 291 18.68 -54.09 30.64
C PRO A 291 19.69 -55.19 30.26
N LEU A 292 19.29 -56.46 30.41
CA LEU A 292 19.99 -57.62 29.82
C LEU A 292 19.84 -57.60 28.29
#